data_AF-A0A5M4D164-F1
#
_entry.id   AF-A0A5M4D164-F1
#
_cell.length_a   1.000
_cell.length_b   1.000
_cell.length_c   1.000
_cell.angle_alpha   90.00
_cell.angle_beta   90.00
_cell.angle_gamma   90.00
#
_symmetry.space_group_name_H-M   'P 1'
#
loop_
_entity.id
_entity.type
_entity.pdbx_description
1 polymer ?
#
loop_
_entity_poly.entity_id
_entity_poly.type
_entity_poly.pdbx_seq_one_letter_code
_entity_poly.pdbx_strand_id
1 'polypeptide(L)'
;MPDATLLEAFPTPADQPFVIEHINEEFTSQCPKTGHPDFGTVTLRFCPAPASQGGTCVELKSLKLYCQSFRTEGIFYEAVTNRIRDDLVALMKPAWLQVRTDWRGRGGIRSVIRADFGPVPAEWRGR
;
A
#
# COMPACT_ATOMS: atom_id res chain seq x y z
N MET A 1 13.03 10.16 -1.76
CA MET A 1 11.86 9.72 -0.97
C MET A 1 10.65 9.63 -1.89
N PRO A 2 9.81 8.60 -1.75
CA PRO A 2 8.57 8.47 -2.52
C PRO A 2 7.65 9.68 -2.31
N ASP A 3 6.93 10.06 -3.36
CA ASP A 3 6.19 11.33 -3.43
C ASP A 3 4.71 11.13 -3.10
N ALA A 4 4.37 11.31 -1.82
CA ALA A 4 3.00 11.22 -1.33
C ALA A 4 2.08 12.33 -1.89
N THR A 5 2.62 13.42 -2.45
CA THR A 5 1.80 14.51 -3.02
C THR A 5 1.08 14.11 -4.30
N LEU A 6 1.51 13.00 -4.92
CA LEU A 6 0.86 12.41 -6.09
C LEU A 6 -0.46 11.72 -5.78
N LEU A 7 -0.77 11.45 -4.50
CA LEU A 7 -1.95 10.70 -4.10
C LEU A 7 -3.20 11.59 -4.12
N GLU A 8 -4.26 11.07 -4.74
CA GLU A 8 -5.58 11.67 -4.77
C GLU A 8 -6.60 10.69 -4.20
N ALA A 9 -7.74 11.20 -3.73
CA ALA A 9 -8.84 10.40 -3.22
C ALA A 9 -10.18 10.95 -3.68
N PHE A 10 -11.17 10.07 -3.80
CA PHE A 10 -12.54 10.41 -4.13
C PHE A 10 -13.51 9.97 -3.02
N PRO A 11 -14.70 10.59 -2.91
CA PRO A 11 -15.67 10.22 -1.89
C PRO A 11 -16.10 8.76 -1.98
N THR A 12 -16.27 8.12 -0.83
CA THR A 12 -16.82 6.76 -0.73
C THR A 12 -18.28 6.75 -1.22
N PRO A 13 -18.70 5.76 -2.03
CA PRO A 13 -20.04 5.76 -2.63
C PRO A 13 -21.16 5.25 -1.70
N ALA A 14 -20.84 4.69 -0.53
CA ALA A 14 -21.80 4.03 0.35
C ALA A 14 -21.47 4.19 1.83
N ASP A 15 -22.50 4.06 2.68
CA ASP A 15 -22.33 3.97 4.14
C ASP A 15 -22.08 2.54 4.62
N GLN A 16 -22.56 1.55 3.85
CA GLN A 16 -22.39 0.14 4.16
C GLN A 16 -20.91 -0.25 4.00
N PRO A 17 -20.34 -1.04 4.92
CA PRO A 17 -18.97 -1.52 4.79
C PRO A 17 -18.78 -2.34 3.52
N PHE A 18 -17.70 -2.09 2.81
CA PHE A 18 -17.22 -2.91 1.70
C PHE A 18 -15.69 -2.93 1.69
N VAL A 19 -15.12 -3.93 1.03
CA VAL A 19 -13.66 -4.10 0.96
C VAL A 19 -13.20 -3.89 -0.47
N ILE A 20 -12.16 -3.07 -0.63
CA ILE A 20 -11.43 -2.93 -1.88
C ILE A 20 -10.09 -3.66 -1.74
N GLU A 21 -9.73 -4.44 -2.75
CA GLU A 21 -8.39 -5.00 -2.94
C GLU A 21 -7.79 -4.48 -4.25
N HIS A 22 -6.62 -3.87 -4.15
CA HIS A 22 -5.82 -3.44 -5.30
C HIS A 22 -4.50 -4.22 -5.31
N ILE A 23 -4.17 -4.82 -6.45
CA ILE A 23 -2.94 -5.59 -6.64
C ILE A 23 -2.11 -4.88 -7.71
N ASN A 24 -0.95 -4.38 -7.31
CA ASN A 24 0.05 -3.82 -8.21
C ASN A 24 1.20 -4.83 -8.37
N GLU A 25 1.24 -5.50 -9.52
CA GLU A 25 2.24 -6.53 -9.86
C GLU A 25 3.55 -5.95 -10.43
N GLU A 26 3.59 -4.63 -10.65
CA GLU A 26 4.67 -3.92 -11.33
C GLU A 26 5.53 -3.08 -10.36
N PHE A 27 5.43 -3.32 -9.04
CA PHE A 27 6.16 -2.52 -8.07
C PHE A 27 7.67 -2.82 -8.10
N THR A 28 8.47 -1.75 -8.04
CA THR A 28 9.92 -1.84 -7.97
C THR A 28 10.52 -0.68 -7.17
N SER A 29 11.66 -0.93 -6.54
CA SER A 29 12.49 0.04 -5.82
C SER A 29 13.96 -0.36 -5.93
N GLN A 30 14.88 0.34 -5.25
CA GLN A 30 16.30 -0.01 -5.23
C GLN A 30 16.74 -0.46 -3.84
N CYS A 31 17.67 -1.43 -3.81
CA CYS A 31 18.32 -1.82 -2.57
C CYS A 31 19.21 -0.68 -2.07
N PRO A 32 19.02 -0.17 -0.83
CA PRO A 32 19.83 0.94 -0.29
C PRO A 32 21.34 0.67 -0.25
N LYS A 33 21.74 -0.61 -0.21
CA LYS A 33 23.14 -1.01 -0.08
C LYS A 33 23.85 -1.17 -1.41
N THR A 34 23.15 -1.72 -2.41
CA THR A 34 23.78 -2.15 -3.66
C THR A 34 23.28 -1.44 -4.90
N GLY A 35 22.20 -0.64 -4.81
CA GLY A 35 21.57 0.02 -5.95
C GLY A 35 20.81 -0.92 -6.91
N HIS A 36 20.95 -2.24 -6.77
CA HIS A 36 20.19 -3.21 -7.57
C HIS A 36 18.67 -3.05 -7.42
N PRO A 37 17.91 -3.19 -8.51
CA PRO A 37 16.46 -3.03 -8.49
C PRO A 37 15.80 -4.24 -7.83
N ASP A 38 15.01 -3.98 -6.79
CA ASP A 38 14.12 -4.92 -6.14
C ASP A 38 12.73 -4.89 -6.80
N PHE A 39 12.10 -6.04 -6.90
CA PHE A 39 10.79 -6.21 -7.53
C PHE A 39 9.85 -6.90 -6.55
N GLY A 40 8.59 -6.49 -6.53
CA GLY A 40 7.57 -7.12 -5.70
C GLY A 40 6.17 -6.81 -6.18
N THR A 41 5.21 -7.47 -5.55
CA THR A 41 3.78 -7.18 -5.71
C THR A 41 3.32 -6.42 -4.47
N VAL A 42 2.57 -5.33 -4.66
CA VAL A 42 1.90 -4.61 -3.56
C VAL A 42 0.42 -4.94 -3.59
N THR A 43 -0.09 -5.53 -2.51
CA THR A 43 -1.53 -5.72 -2.28
C THR A 43 -1.99 -4.72 -1.24
N LEU A 44 -2.85 -3.79 -1.64
CA LEU A 44 -3.56 -2.86 -0.76
C LEU A 44 -4.98 -3.38 -0.53
N ARG A 45 -5.34 -3.60 0.72
CA ARG A 45 -6.71 -3.94 1.14
C ARG A 45 -7.22 -2.89 2.10
N PHE A 46 -8.44 -2.43 1.93
CA PHE A 46 -9.01 -1.48 2.89
C PHE A 46 -10.54 -1.51 2.88
N CYS A 47 -11.11 -1.08 4.00
CA CYS A 47 -12.49 -0.65 4.09
C CYS A 47 -12.47 0.87 4.38
N PRO A 48 -13.04 1.71 3.50
CA PRO A 48 -13.15 3.13 3.79
C PRO A 48 -14.08 3.38 4.98
N ALA A 49 -14.03 4.58 5.55
CA ALA A 49 -15.07 5.03 6.48
C ALA A 49 -16.41 5.23 5.75
N PRO A 50 -17.55 5.25 6.45
CA PRO A 50 -18.86 5.53 5.84
C PRO A 50 -18.87 6.86 5.06
N ALA A 51 -19.62 6.92 3.97
CA ALA A 51 -19.81 8.15 3.18
C ALA A 51 -20.32 9.32 4.05
N SER A 52 -21.26 9.05 4.95
CA SER A 52 -21.80 9.98 5.96
C SER A 52 -20.76 10.53 6.94
N GLN A 53 -19.59 9.88 7.06
CA GLN A 53 -18.45 10.32 7.88
C GLN A 53 -17.32 10.94 7.04
N GLY A 54 -17.56 11.21 5.76
CA GLY A 54 -16.56 11.77 4.85
C GLY A 54 -15.49 10.77 4.42
N GLY A 55 -15.79 9.46 4.47
CA GLY A 55 -14.84 8.44 4.03
C GLY A 55 -14.45 8.59 2.56
N THR A 56 -13.22 8.23 2.22
CA THR A 56 -12.69 8.34 0.85
C THR A 56 -12.00 7.05 0.42
N CYS A 57 -11.88 6.89 -0.91
CA CYS A 57 -11.13 5.84 -1.57
C CYS A 57 -9.99 6.46 -2.36
N VAL A 58 -8.82 5.81 -2.38
CA VAL A 58 -7.68 6.27 -3.20
C VAL A 58 -8.01 6.18 -4.69
N GLU A 59 -7.63 7.19 -5.46
CA GLU A 59 -7.80 7.19 -6.91
C GLU A 59 -6.71 6.33 -7.58
N LEU A 60 -7.10 5.45 -8.51
CA LEU A 60 -6.24 4.37 -9.00
C LEU A 60 -5.04 4.87 -9.82
N LYS A 61 -5.19 5.92 -10.64
CA LYS A 61 -4.07 6.52 -11.39
C LYS A 61 -3.06 7.16 -10.44
N SER A 62 -3.52 7.87 -9.43
CA SER A 62 -2.70 8.51 -8.39
C SER A 62 -1.90 7.47 -7.60
N LEU A 63 -2.54 6.35 -7.21
CA LEU A 63 -1.89 5.22 -6.54
C LEU A 63 -0.79 4.61 -7.40
N LYS A 64 -1.04 4.46 -8.70
CA LYS A 64 -0.03 3.98 -9.66
C LYS A 64 1.17 4.93 -9.71
N LEU A 65 0.96 6.23 -9.87
CA LEU A 65 2.03 7.23 -9.93
C LEU A 65 2.83 7.29 -8.62
N TYR A 66 2.14 7.23 -7.48
CA TYR A 66 2.76 7.10 -6.17
C TYR A 66 3.66 5.85 -6.09
N CYS A 67 3.17 4.68 -6.48
CA CYS A 67 3.98 3.45 -6.51
C CYS A 67 5.20 3.58 -7.45
N GLN A 68 5.05 4.24 -8.60
CA GLN A 68 6.15 4.47 -9.54
C GLN A 68 7.23 5.40 -8.97
N SER A 69 6.88 6.29 -8.03
CA SER A 69 7.86 7.17 -7.36
C SER A 69 8.91 6.42 -6.54
N PHE A 70 8.67 5.15 -6.18
CA PHE A 70 9.64 4.31 -5.47
C PHE A 70 10.73 3.74 -6.37
N ARG A 71 10.58 3.79 -7.70
CA ARG A 71 11.43 3.06 -8.67
C ARG A 71 12.93 3.32 -8.54
N THR A 72 13.30 4.53 -8.15
CA THR A 72 14.71 4.94 -7.97
C THR A 72 15.06 5.20 -6.51
N GLU A 73 14.19 4.82 -5.58
CA GLU A 73 14.42 5.03 -4.15
C GLU A 73 15.20 3.85 -3.56
N GLY A 74 16.30 4.16 -2.86
CA GLY A 74 17.02 3.20 -2.04
C GLY A 74 16.31 2.97 -0.71
N ILE A 75 15.47 1.93 -0.61
CA ILE A 75 14.61 1.71 0.57
C ILE A 75 14.44 0.21 0.91
N PHE A 76 14.45 -0.13 2.20
CA PHE A 76 14.21 -1.50 2.66
C PHE A 76 12.73 -1.91 2.53
N TYR A 77 12.48 -3.21 2.36
CA TYR A 77 11.14 -3.77 2.13
C TYR A 77 10.13 -3.40 3.23
N GLU A 78 10.59 -3.42 4.48
CA GLU A 78 9.82 -3.06 5.66
C GLU A 78 9.45 -1.58 5.63
N ALA A 79 10.40 -0.72 5.27
CA ALA A 79 10.19 0.71 5.17
C ALA A 79 9.25 1.07 4.01
N VAL A 80 9.35 0.40 2.85
CA VAL A 80 8.39 0.52 1.75
C VAL A 80 6.97 0.22 2.24
N THR A 81 6.80 -0.93 2.89
CA THR A 81 5.47 -1.41 3.30
C THR A 81 4.84 -0.50 4.34
N ASN A 82 5.62 -0.06 5.34
CA ASN A 82 5.14 0.89 6.35
C ASN A 82 4.85 2.26 5.76
N ARG A 83 5.69 2.77 4.85
CA ARG A 83 5.48 4.07 4.20
C ARG A 83 4.19 4.10 3.39
N ILE A 84 3.94 3.08 2.57
CA ILE A 84 2.70 2.96 1.78
C ILE A 84 1.48 2.95 2.72
N ARG A 85 1.55 2.22 3.84
CA ARG A 85 0.47 2.23 4.84
C ARG A 85 0.25 3.64 5.38
N ASP A 86 1.30 4.29 5.87
CA ASP A 86 1.20 5.57 6.57
C ASP A 86 0.67 6.68 5.66
N ASP A 87 1.17 6.76 4.43
CA ASP A 87 0.73 7.78 3.47
C ASP A 87 -0.74 7.57 3.07
N LEU A 88 -1.17 6.32 2.85
CA LEU A 88 -2.55 5.99 2.50
C LEU A 88 -3.52 6.16 3.67
N VAL A 89 -3.09 5.88 4.90
CA VAL A 89 -3.87 6.15 6.11
C VAL A 89 -4.05 7.65 6.30
N ALA A 90 -3.00 8.43 6.10
CA ALA A 90 -3.08 9.89 6.18
C ALA A 90 -4.04 10.47 5.13
N LEU A 91 -4.00 9.93 3.90
CA LEU A 91 -4.88 10.33 2.80
C LEU A 91 -6.35 9.98 3.05
N MET A 92 -6.65 8.73 3.42
CA MET A 92 -8.02 8.19 3.38
C MET A 92 -8.72 8.13 4.74
N LYS A 93 -7.97 8.09 5.85
CA LYS A 93 -8.50 7.82 7.20
C LYS A 93 -9.50 6.64 7.22
N PRO A 94 -9.09 5.47 6.70
CA PRO A 94 -10.01 4.35 6.49
C PRO A 94 -10.46 3.73 7.82
N ALA A 95 -11.54 2.95 7.80
CA ALA A 95 -11.96 2.17 8.97
C ALA A 95 -10.89 1.14 9.35
N TRP A 96 -10.30 0.48 8.35
CA TRP A 96 -9.08 -0.31 8.46
C TRP A 96 -8.38 -0.41 7.11
N LEU A 97 -7.08 -0.69 7.13
CA LEU A 97 -6.25 -0.86 5.93
C LEU A 97 -5.12 -1.85 6.20
N GLN A 98 -4.79 -2.65 5.20
CA GLN A 98 -3.61 -3.51 5.17
C GLN A 98 -2.82 -3.24 3.88
N VAL A 99 -1.52 -3.05 4.02
CA VAL A 99 -0.56 -3.17 2.92
C VAL A 99 0.20 -4.46 3.11
N ARG A 100 0.23 -5.29 2.06
CA ARG A 100 1.06 -6.49 1.98
C ARG A 100 1.99 -6.34 0.79
N THR A 101 3.26 -6.64 0.97
CA THR A 101 4.24 -6.68 -0.12
C THR A 101 4.86 -8.07 -0.24
N ASP A 102 4.90 -8.59 -1.46
CA ASP A 102 5.48 -9.89 -1.81
C ASP A 102 6.71 -9.69 -2.68
N TRP A 103 7.90 -9.90 -2.13
CA TRP A 103 9.16 -9.59 -2.79
C TRP A 103 9.73 -10.77 -3.55
N ARG A 104 10.30 -10.49 -4.72
CA ARG A 104 11.07 -11.49 -5.48
C ARG A 104 12.35 -11.88 -4.73
N GLY A 105 12.82 -13.08 -5.02
CA GLY A 105 13.88 -13.71 -4.24
C GLY A 105 15.24 -13.01 -4.36
N ARG A 106 15.95 -12.90 -3.24
CA ARG A 106 17.37 -12.52 -3.15
C ARG A 106 18.12 -13.66 -2.48
N GLY A 107 19.11 -14.23 -3.17
CA GLY A 107 19.85 -15.39 -2.64
C GLY A 107 18.96 -16.59 -2.30
N GLY A 108 17.85 -16.77 -3.03
CA GLY A 108 16.86 -17.83 -2.75
C GLY A 108 15.84 -17.49 -1.65
N ILE A 109 15.96 -16.34 -0.97
CA ILE A 109 15.07 -15.93 0.12
C ILE A 109 14.02 -14.95 -0.41
N ARG A 110 12.74 -15.18 -0.09
CA ARG A 110 11.63 -14.26 -0.37
C ARG A 110 11.09 -13.70 0.94
N SER A 111 10.61 -12.46 0.87
CA SER A 111 10.00 -11.78 2.00
C SER A 111 8.56 -11.42 1.68
N VAL A 112 7.67 -11.64 2.63
CA VAL A 112 6.30 -11.11 2.61
C VAL A 112 6.17 -10.21 3.83
N ILE A 113 5.95 -8.93 3.61
CA ILE A 113 5.79 -7.95 4.69
C ILE A 113 4.34 -7.49 4.74
N ARG A 114 3.82 -7.29 5.95
CA ARG A 114 2.47 -6.78 6.19
C ARG A 114 2.52 -5.59 7.13
N ALA A 115 1.77 -4.55 6.82
CA ALA A 115 1.59 -3.38 7.66
C ALA A 115 0.09 -3.05 7.73
N ASP A 116 -0.46 -3.12 8.93
CA ASP A 116 -1.89 -2.97 9.19
C ASP A 116 -2.18 -1.62 9.90
N PHE A 117 -3.37 -1.08 9.67
CA PHE A 117 -3.97 0.04 10.40
C PHE A 117 -5.42 -0.31 10.77
N GLY A 118 -5.79 -0.05 12.02
CA GLY A 118 -7.13 -0.33 12.53
C GLY A 118 -7.43 -1.84 12.70
N PRO A 119 -8.70 -2.20 12.93
CA PRO A 119 -9.13 -3.57 13.18
C PRO A 119 -9.23 -4.39 11.88
N VAL A 120 -8.09 -4.66 11.21
CA VAL A 120 -8.06 -5.51 10.01
C VAL A 120 -8.68 -6.89 10.31
N PRO A 121 -9.59 -7.44 9.48
CA PRO A 121 -10.21 -8.74 9.73
C PRO A 121 -9.20 -9.90 9.83
N ALA A 122 -9.51 -10.90 10.66
CA ALA A 122 -8.58 -11.97 11.02
C ALA A 122 -8.16 -12.83 9.81
N GLU A 123 -9.04 -13.02 8.84
CA GLU A 123 -8.79 -13.73 7.58
C GLU A 123 -7.67 -13.09 6.73
N TRP A 124 -7.40 -11.79 6.96
CA TRP A 124 -6.33 -11.05 6.27
C TRP A 124 -5.05 -10.89 7.10
N ARG A 125 -5.09 -11.16 8.41
CA ARG A 125 -3.92 -11.06 9.30
C ARG A 125 -2.94 -12.22 9.14
N GLY A 126 -3.34 -13.35 8.55
CA GLY A 126 -2.45 -14.50 8.42
C GLY A 126 -2.92 -15.60 7.46
N ARG A 127 -2.33 -15.62 6.26
CA ARG A 127 -1.65 -16.78 5.65
C ARG A 127 -0.41 -16.27 4.91
#